data_AF-A0A9Q3CM58-F1
#
_entry.id   AF-A0A9Q3CM58-F1
#
_cell.length_a   1.000
_cell.length_b   1.000
_cell.length_c   1.000
_cell.angle_alpha   90.00
_cell.angle_beta   90.00
_cell.angle_gamma   90.00
#
_symmetry.space_group_name_H-M   'P 1'
#
loop_
_entity.id
_entity.type
_entity.pdbx_description
1 polymer ?
#
loop_
_entity_poly.entity_id
_entity_poly.type
_entity_poly.pdbx_seq_one_letter_code
_entity_poly.pdbx_strand_id
1 'polypeptide(L)'
;MSDFSIKYIIALLSKLGICQWAPDLNDKSDTPYNEACRISAIQTFRQIAISGAYEHMNVNFQNLENIEFLTKVYNHYVHWYVAQKYKKEIKEPGKYAKEQERKEVLRYRLRLKDVC
;
A
#
# COMPACT_ATOMS: atom_id res chain seq x y z
N MET A 1 8.12 -11.67 -5.80
CA MET A 1 8.22 -10.64 -6.86
C MET A 1 9.39 -11.00 -7.75
N SER A 2 9.25 -10.91 -9.07
CA SER A 2 10.34 -11.20 -10.01
C SER A 2 11.36 -10.05 -10.07
N ASP A 3 12.60 -10.35 -10.42
CA ASP A 3 13.65 -9.35 -10.66
C ASP A 3 13.24 -8.34 -11.75
N PHE A 4 12.49 -8.79 -12.74
CA PHE A 4 11.89 -7.94 -13.77
C PHE A 4 10.93 -6.88 -13.18
N SER A 5 10.02 -7.26 -12.28
CA SER A 5 9.07 -6.32 -11.67
C SER A 5 9.78 -5.21 -10.91
N ILE A 6 10.86 -5.52 -10.20
CA ILE A 6 11.63 -4.54 -9.44
C ILE A 6 12.33 -3.56 -10.39
N LYS A 7 13.01 -4.06 -11.42
CA LYS A 7 13.66 -3.23 -12.45
C LYS A 7 12.65 -2.32 -13.16
N TYR A 8 11.46 -2.84 -13.47
CA TYR A 8 10.38 -2.07 -14.06
C TYR A 8 9.93 -0.91 -13.15
N ILE A 9 9.68 -1.19 -11.86
CA ILE A 9 9.30 -0.15 -10.89
C ILE A 9 10.36 0.94 -10.83
N ILE A 10 11.64 0.58 -10.69
CA ILE A 10 12.75 1.54 -10.58
C ILE A 10 12.87 2.39 -11.85
N ALA A 11 12.74 1.78 -13.04
CA ALA A 11 12.78 2.49 -14.31
C ALA A 11 11.62 3.48 -14.43
N LEU A 12 10.40 3.09 -14.02
CA LEU A 12 9.24 3.97 -14.04
C LEU A 12 9.39 5.14 -13.07
N LEU A 13 9.82 4.89 -11.84
CA LEU A 13 10.08 5.93 -10.83
C LEU A 13 11.13 6.92 -11.33
N SER A 14 12.23 6.42 -11.89
CA SER A 14 13.28 7.24 -12.51
C SER A 14 12.74 8.13 -13.64
N LYS A 15 11.87 7.59 -14.51
CA LYS A 15 11.24 8.35 -15.60
C LYS A 15 10.32 9.48 -15.08
N LEU A 16 9.72 9.30 -13.91
CA LEU A 16 8.87 10.30 -13.25
C LEU A 16 9.70 11.29 -12.39
N GLY A 17 11.03 11.16 -12.36
CA GLY A 17 11.89 11.99 -11.52
C GLY A 17 11.80 11.65 -10.02
N ILE A 18 11.23 10.50 -9.67
CA ILE A 18 11.08 10.04 -8.29
C ILE A 18 12.27 9.15 -7.95
N CYS A 19 13.26 9.70 -7.22
CA CYS A 19 14.39 8.91 -6.73
C CYS A 19 14.00 8.00 -5.56
N GLN A 20 13.05 8.44 -4.75
CA GLN A 20 12.53 7.70 -3.61
C GLN A 20 11.02 7.83 -3.58
N TRP A 21 10.33 6.68 -3.61
CA TRP A 21 8.90 6.66 -3.42
C TRP A 21 8.59 6.84 -1.93
N ALA A 22 8.16 8.05 -1.55
CA ALA A 22 7.87 8.42 -0.17
C ALA A 22 6.76 9.49 -0.13
N PRO A 23 5.48 9.12 -0.33
CA PRO A 23 4.38 10.07 -0.25
C PRO A 23 4.41 10.88 1.04
N ASP A 24 4.18 12.18 0.96
CA ASP A 24 4.05 13.04 2.13
C ASP A 24 2.71 12.77 2.82
N LEU A 25 2.77 12.19 4.02
CA LEU A 25 1.61 11.82 4.82
C LEU A 25 1.12 12.96 5.74
N ASN A 26 1.84 14.08 5.78
CA ASN A 26 1.45 15.28 6.51
C ASN A 26 0.69 16.28 5.62
N ASP A 27 0.93 16.23 4.32
CA ASP A 27 0.27 17.09 3.33
C ASP A 27 -0.99 16.43 2.74
N LYS A 28 -1.73 17.19 1.93
CA LYS A 28 -2.93 16.71 1.23
C LYS A 28 -2.56 15.70 0.14
N SER A 29 -3.48 14.78 -0.13
CA SER A 29 -3.29 13.73 -1.14
C SER A 29 -3.30 14.23 -2.60
N ASP A 30 -3.66 15.49 -2.83
CA ASP A 30 -3.80 16.13 -4.14
C ASP A 30 -2.64 17.09 -4.47
N THR A 31 -1.59 17.13 -3.65
CA THR A 31 -0.38 17.89 -3.99
C THR A 31 0.35 17.24 -5.17
N PRO A 32 1.04 18.02 -6.03
CA PRO A 32 1.69 17.47 -7.22
C PRO A 32 2.66 16.32 -6.94
N TYR A 33 3.38 16.37 -5.82
CA TYR A 33 4.29 15.30 -5.41
C TYR A 33 3.54 14.03 -5.00
N ASN A 34 2.50 14.15 -4.18
CA ASN A 34 1.67 13.02 -3.79
C ASN A 34 0.89 12.42 -4.97
N GLU A 35 0.46 13.26 -5.89
CA GLU A 35 -0.14 12.84 -7.16
C GLU A 35 0.83 12.01 -7.99
N ALA A 36 2.09 12.46 -8.14
CA ALA A 36 3.12 11.72 -8.85
C ALA A 36 3.39 10.35 -8.21
N CYS A 37 3.46 10.30 -6.87
CA CYS A 37 3.62 9.05 -6.13
C CYS A 37 2.41 8.11 -6.30
N ARG A 38 1.19 8.65 -6.38
CA ARG A 38 -0.01 7.86 -6.64
C ARG A 38 -0.03 7.30 -8.04
N ILE A 39 0.24 8.13 -9.04
CA ILE A 39 0.30 7.72 -10.45
C ILE A 39 1.33 6.63 -10.62
N SER A 40 2.54 6.78 -10.05
CA SER A 40 3.59 5.77 -10.15
C SER A 40 3.19 4.44 -9.51
N ALA A 41 2.54 4.48 -8.35
CA ALA A 41 2.08 3.28 -7.66
C ALA A 41 0.96 2.56 -8.43
N ILE A 42 -0.03 3.30 -8.93
CA ILE A 42 -1.12 2.72 -9.73
C ILE A 42 -0.59 2.12 -11.04
N GLN A 43 0.31 2.82 -11.74
CA GLN A 43 0.89 2.33 -12.99
C GLN A 43 1.71 1.05 -12.79
N THR A 44 2.59 1.03 -11.78
CA THR A 44 3.38 -0.18 -11.48
C THR A 44 2.51 -1.34 -11.03
N PHE A 45 1.53 -1.08 -10.15
CA PHE A 45 0.60 -2.10 -9.69
C PHE A 45 -0.15 -2.76 -10.85
N ARG A 46 -0.72 -1.96 -11.76
CA ARG A 46 -1.45 -2.48 -12.94
C ARG A 46 -0.55 -3.33 -13.83
N GLN A 47 0.66 -2.86 -14.12
CA GLN A 47 1.58 -3.54 -15.03
C GLN A 47 2.08 -4.87 -14.46
N ILE A 48 2.38 -4.90 -13.16
CA ILE A 48 2.78 -6.12 -12.45
C ILE A 48 1.60 -7.09 -12.32
N ALA A 49 0.39 -6.57 -12.10
CA ALA A 49 -0.81 -7.40 -12.07
C ALA A 49 -1.05 -8.07 -13.43
N ILE A 50 -0.97 -7.31 -14.53
CA ILE A 50 -1.14 -7.82 -15.91
C ILE A 50 -0.07 -8.85 -16.26
N SER A 51 1.15 -8.73 -15.73
CA SER A 51 2.22 -9.71 -15.97
C SER A 51 2.02 -11.04 -15.25
N GLY A 52 0.86 -11.29 -14.64
CA GLY A 52 0.51 -12.51 -13.92
C GLY A 52 1.10 -12.60 -12.51
N ALA A 53 1.81 -11.57 -12.03
CA ALA A 53 2.53 -11.67 -10.75
C ALA A 53 1.61 -11.83 -9.53
N TYR A 54 0.33 -11.50 -9.67
CA TYR A 54 -0.70 -11.62 -8.64
C TYR A 54 -1.78 -12.66 -8.95
N GLU A 55 -1.57 -13.57 -9.92
CA GLU A 55 -2.55 -14.63 -10.24
C GLU A 55 -2.92 -15.48 -9.02
N HIS A 56 -1.94 -15.78 -8.17
CA HIS A 56 -2.13 -16.51 -6.91
C HIS A 56 -3.00 -15.76 -5.89
N MET A 57 -3.28 -14.47 -6.09
CA MET A 57 -4.12 -13.63 -5.21
C MET A 57 -5.57 -13.52 -5.69
N ASN A 58 -5.96 -14.24 -6.75
CA ASN A 58 -7.31 -14.21 -7.33
C ASN A 58 -7.82 -12.78 -7.61
N VAL A 59 -6.95 -11.95 -8.20
CA VAL A 59 -7.26 -10.55 -8.50
C VAL A 59 -8.31 -10.47 -9.60
N ASN A 60 -9.38 -9.70 -9.37
CA ASN A 60 -10.32 -9.39 -10.45
C ASN A 60 -9.71 -8.35 -11.39
N PHE A 61 -9.26 -8.80 -12.55
CA PHE A 61 -8.63 -7.98 -13.58
C PHE A 61 -9.54 -6.87 -14.13
N GLN A 62 -10.88 -7.03 -14.07
CA GLN A 62 -11.82 -5.98 -14.49
C GLN A 62 -11.66 -4.69 -13.66
N ASN A 63 -11.27 -4.83 -12.39
CA ASN A 63 -11.05 -3.67 -11.51
C ASN A 63 -9.72 -2.96 -11.79
N LEU A 64 -8.79 -3.57 -12.53
CA LEU A 64 -7.50 -2.95 -12.87
C LEU A 64 -7.64 -1.87 -13.95
N GLU A 65 -8.72 -1.89 -14.72
CA GLU A 65 -9.00 -0.85 -15.72
C GLU A 65 -9.68 0.38 -15.09
N ASN A 66 -10.35 0.19 -13.95
CA ASN A 66 -11.04 1.27 -13.25
C ASN A 66 -10.05 2.13 -12.44
N ILE A 67 -9.48 3.14 -13.10
CA ILE A 67 -8.52 4.07 -12.49
C ILE A 67 -9.10 4.85 -11.30
N GLU A 68 -10.38 5.22 -11.35
CA GLU A 68 -11.04 5.92 -10.25
C GLU A 68 -11.09 5.04 -9.00
N PHE A 69 -11.45 3.76 -9.18
CA PHE A 69 -11.44 2.78 -8.11
C PHE A 69 -10.03 2.60 -7.54
N LEU A 70 -9.01 2.40 -8.38
CA LEU A 70 -7.62 2.27 -7.93
C LEU A 70 -7.13 3.53 -7.19
N THR A 71 -7.56 4.71 -7.62
CA THR A 71 -7.26 5.98 -6.94
C THR A 71 -7.87 6.03 -5.54
N LYS A 72 -9.14 5.61 -5.39
CA LYS A 72 -9.80 5.53 -4.07
C LYS A 72 -9.10 4.52 -3.16
N VAL A 73 -8.78 3.34 -3.69
CA VAL A 73 -8.05 2.29 -2.96
C VAL A 73 -6.68 2.80 -2.49
N TYR A 74 -5.94 3.46 -3.39
CA TYR A 74 -4.65 4.05 -3.05
C TYR A 74 -4.78 5.10 -1.94
N ASN A 75 -5.67 6.07 -2.10
CA ASN A 75 -5.84 7.15 -1.14
C ASN A 75 -6.24 6.61 0.24
N HIS A 76 -7.15 5.63 0.28
CA HIS A 76 -7.51 4.95 1.51
C HIS A 76 -6.31 4.19 2.13
N TYR A 77 -5.54 3.47 1.33
CA TYR A 77 -4.41 2.70 1.85
C TYR A 77 -3.27 3.61 2.34
N VAL A 78 -2.82 4.55 1.53
CA VAL A 78 -1.65 5.40 1.83
C VAL A 78 -2.01 6.55 2.75
N HIS A 79 -2.96 7.40 2.34
CA HIS A 79 -3.25 8.64 3.05
C HIS A 79 -4.20 8.48 4.24
N TRP A 80 -4.88 7.34 4.37
CA TRP A 80 -5.63 6.99 5.57
C TRP A 80 -4.92 5.91 6.39
N TYR A 81 -4.81 4.68 5.90
CA TYR A 81 -4.31 3.58 6.72
C TYR A 81 -2.82 3.72 7.10
N VAL A 82 -1.93 3.96 6.14
CA VAL A 82 -0.50 4.15 6.41
C VAL A 82 -0.25 5.44 7.20
N ALA A 83 -0.96 6.53 6.88
CA ALA A 83 -0.88 7.78 7.64
C ALA A 83 -1.24 7.59 9.13
N GLN A 84 -2.24 6.76 9.46
CA GLN A 84 -2.57 6.44 10.86
C GLN A 84 -1.43 5.67 11.56
N LYS A 85 -0.76 4.75 10.86
CA LYS A 85 0.43 4.06 11.41
C LYS A 85 1.56 5.05 11.66
N TYR A 86 1.85 5.89 10.67
CA TYR A 86 2.89 6.91 10.74
C TYR A 86 2.67 7.86 11.93
N LYS A 87 1.45 8.36 12.12
CA LYS A 87 1.07 9.20 13.27
C LYS A 87 1.27 8.52 14.63
N LYS A 88 1.11 7.19 14.71
CA LYS A 88 1.38 6.43 15.93
C LYS A 88 2.88 6.29 16.19
N GLU A 89 3.65 5.99 15.15
CA GLU A 89 5.11 5.82 15.22
C GLU A 89 5.86 7.11 15.54
N ILE A 90 5.41 8.27 15.03
CA ILE A 90 5.99 9.57 15.43
C ILE A 90 5.80 9.83 16.92
N LYS A 91 4.64 9.48 17.49
CA LYS A 91 4.31 9.74 18.89
C LYS A 91 5.09 8.82 19.84
N GLU A 92 5.18 7.55 19.48
CA GLU A 92 5.90 6.55 20.26
C GLU A 92 6.46 5.50 19.29
N PRO A 93 7.79 5.45 19.11
CA PRO A 93 8.43 4.45 18.26
C PRO A 93 8.09 3.03 18.72
N GLY A 94 7.68 2.18 17.78
CA GLY A 94 7.29 0.79 18.02
C GLY A 94 5.89 0.61 18.60
N LYS A 95 5.10 1.68 18.76
CA LYS A 95 3.73 1.59 19.27
C LYS A 95 2.83 0.74 18.37
N TYR A 96 2.94 0.89 17.05
CA TYR A 96 2.10 0.13 16.12
C TYR A 96 2.39 -1.37 16.21
N ALA A 97 3.67 -1.76 16.31
CA ALA A 97 4.08 -3.17 16.44
C ALA A 97 3.51 -3.80 17.72
N LYS A 98 3.69 -3.16 18.88
CA LYS A 98 3.15 -3.62 20.17
C LYS A 98 1.62 -3.75 20.14
N GLU A 99 0.92 -2.83 19.49
CA GLU A 99 -0.54 -2.87 19.38
C GLU A 99 -1.01 -4.03 18.48
N GLN A 100 -0.27 -4.34 17.40
CA GLN A 100 -0.57 -5.48 16.54
C GLN A 100 -0.37 -6.80 17.28
N GLU A 101 0.75 -6.98 17.98
CA GLU A 101 1.00 -8.18 18.80
C GLU A 101 -0.14 -8.42 19.81
N ARG A 102 -0.58 -7.36 20.52
CA ARG A 102 -1.71 -7.45 21.45
C ARG A 102 -3.00 -7.89 20.76
N LYS A 103 -3.29 -7.36 19.56
CA LYS A 103 -4.49 -7.73 18.78
C LYS A 103 -4.43 -9.19 18.31
N GLU A 104 -3.26 -9.66 17.89
CA GLU A 104 -3.08 -11.06 17.48
C GLU A 104 -3.30 -12.03 18.63
N VAL A 105 -2.71 -11.74 19.81
CA VAL A 105 -2.93 -12.53 21.04
C VAL A 105 -4.41 -12.54 21.41
N LEU A 106 -5.09 -11.39 21.36
CA LEU A 106 -6.53 -11.33 21.64
C LEU A 106 -7.35 -12.15 20.63
N ARG A 107 -7.05 -12.04 19.34
CA ARG A 107 -7.72 -12.80 18.28
C ARG A 107 -7.56 -14.31 18.46
N TYR A 108 -6.39 -14.76 18.93
CA TYR A 108 -6.17 -16.17 19.26
C TYR A 108 -7.01 -16.60 20.46
N ARG A 109 -7.06 -15.80 21.53
CA ARG A 109 -7.89 -16.07 22.72
C ARG A 109 -9.38 -16.16 22.40
N LEU A 110 -9.89 -15.29 21.52
CA LEU A 110 -11.29 -15.33 21.10
C LEU A 110 -11.60 -16.59 20.30
N ARG A 111 -10.73 -16.96 19.34
CA ARG A 111 -10.90 -18.20 18.58
C ARG A 111 -10.95 -19.45 19.45
N LEU A 112 -10.17 -19.50 20.53
CA LEU A 112 -10.21 -20.63 21.46
C LEU A 112 -11.51 -20.69 22.27
N LYS A 113 -12.17 -19.55 22.51
CA LYS A 113 -13.47 -19.51 23.20
C LYS A 113 -14.62 -19.96 22.31
N ASP A 114 -14.56 -19.69 21.01
CA ASP A 114 -15.61 -20.08 20.05
C ASP A 114 -15.60 -21.59 19.73
N VAL A 115 -14.57 -22.32 20.17
CA VAL A 115 -14.38 -23.77 19.94
C VAL A 115 -14.80 -24.62 21.15
N CYS A 116 -15.07 -24.00 22.31
CA CYS A 116 -15.62 -24.64 23.50
C CYS A 116 -17.13 -24.40 23.60
#